data_AF-A0A969FJX6-F1
#
_entry.id   AF-A0A969FJX6-F1
#
_cell.length_a   1.000
_cell.length_b   1.000
_cell.length_c   1.000
_cell.angle_alpha   90.00
_cell.angle_beta   90.00
_cell.angle_gamma   90.00
#
_symmetry.space_group_name_H-M   'P 1'
#
loop_
_entity.id
_entity.type
_entity.pdbx_description
1 polymer ?
#
loop_
_entity_poly.entity_id
_entity_poly.type
_entity_poly.pdbx_seq_one_letter_code
_entity_poly.pdbx_strand_id
1 'polypeptide(L)' 'MQVDKPNREPLSERDHQALQQLRQQIEQTIACGSISRKQHTAILAQIYADGVVTEQECKLFRLMQEKIWCGDLYIEP' A
#
# COMPACT_ATOMS: atom_id res chain seq x y z
N MET A 1 2.46 23.86 16.50
CA MET A 1 2.62 22.42 16.77
C MET A 1 3.78 21.92 15.91
N GLN A 2 4.82 21.36 16.53
CA GLN A 2 5.92 20.72 15.80
C GLN A 2 5.38 19.36 15.35
N VAL A 3 5.16 19.19 14.04
CA VAL A 3 4.79 17.89 13.48
C VAL A 3 6.09 17.12 13.34
N ASP A 4 6.33 16.22 14.29
CA ASP A 4 7.41 15.25 14.18
C ASP A 4 7.20 14.42 12.91
N LYS A 5 8.25 14.27 12.09
CA LYS A 5 8.17 13.57 10.79
C LYS A 5 8.94 12.26 10.90
N PRO A 6 8.37 11.23 11.55
CA PRO A 6 9.02 9.93 11.73
C PRO A 6 9.41 9.27 10.39
N ASN A 7 8.75 9.64 9.29
CA ASN A 7 9.07 9.17 7.93
C ASN A 7 10.48 9.55 7.42
N ARG A 8 11.29 10.31 8.17
CA ARG A 8 12.66 10.69 7.76
C ARG A 8 13.71 9.67 8.14
N GLU A 9 13.38 8.70 8.99
CA GLU A 9 14.31 7.63 9.32
C GLU A 9 14.45 6.66 8.15
N PRO A 10 15.66 6.12 7.89
CA PRO A 10 15.84 5.09 6.88
C PRO A 10 15.02 3.85 7.27
N LEU A 11 14.34 3.28 6.28
CA LEU A 11 13.56 2.06 6.45
C LEU A 11 14.43 0.96 7.04
N SER A 12 13.90 0.25 8.03
CA SER A 12 14.58 -0.94 8.55
C SER A 12 14.58 -2.04 7.47
N GLU A 13 15.45 -3.04 7.62
CA GLU A 13 15.47 -4.19 6.69
C GLU A 13 14.13 -4.92 6.65
N ARG A 14 13.38 -4.93 7.76
CA ARG A 14 12.03 -5.49 7.85
C ARG A 14 11.03 -4.68 7.04
N ASP A 15 11.10 -3.35 7.13
CA ASP A 15 10.21 -2.46 6.37
C ASP A 15 10.50 -2.55 4.87
N HIS A 16 11.77 -2.73 4.50
CA HIS A 16 12.15 -2.99 3.11
C HIS A 16 11.53 -4.29 2.58
N GLN A 17 11.53 -5.36 3.36
CA GLN A 17 10.89 -6.62 2.97
C GLN A 17 9.37 -6.48 2.91
N ALA A 18 8.75 -5.84 3.90
CA ALA A 18 7.31 -5.58 3.92
C ALA A 18 6.86 -4.74 2.72
N LEU A 19 7.64 -3.71 2.36
CA LEU A 19 7.40 -2.87 1.20
C LEU A 19 7.50 -3.65 -0.12
N GLN A 20 8.49 -4.53 -0.25
CA GLN A 20 8.62 -5.39 -1.43
C GLN A 20 7.43 -6.33 -1.58
N GLN A 21 6.96 -6.92 -0.48
CA GLN A 21 5.77 -7.78 -0.47
C GLN A 21 4.51 -6.98 -0.84
N LEU A 22 4.32 -5.81 -0.24
CA LEU A 22 3.21 -4.90 -0.54
C LEU A 22 3.18 -4.54 -2.03
N ARG A 23 4.35 -4.20 -2.59
CA ARG A 23 4.49 -3.89 -4.01
C ARG A 23 4.08 -5.05 -4.89
N GLN A 24 4.59 -6.26 -4.62
CA GLN A 24 4.24 -7.44 -5.41
C GLN A 24 2.75 -7.76 -5.34
N GLN A 25 2.14 -7.66 -4.16
CA GLN A 25 0.70 -7.87 -4.00
C GLN A 25 -0.12 -6.88 -4.83
N ILE A 26 0.23 -5.59 -4.79
CA ILE A 26 -0.47 -4.55 -5.55
C ILE A 26 -0.29 -4.77 -7.06
N GLU A 27 0.92 -5.07 -7.52
CA GLU A 27 1.19 -5.35 -8.94
C GLU A 27 0.41 -6.58 -9.43
N GLN A 28 0.38 -7.67 -8.66
CA GLN A 28 -0.40 -8.87 -8.98
C GLN A 28 -1.91 -8.59 -9.02
N THR A 29 -2.38 -7.79 -8.07
CA THR A 29 -3.79 -7.41 -7.98
C THR A 29 -4.21 -6.56 -9.17
N ILE A 30 -3.39 -5.58 -9.55
CA ILE A 30 -3.60 -4.76 -10.75
C ILE A 30 -3.61 -5.65 -12.01
N ALA A 31 -2.69 -6.62 -12.11
CA ALA A 31 -2.64 -7.55 -13.23
C ALA A 31 -3.86 -8.48 -13.30
N CYS A 32 -4.43 -8.84 -12.15
CA CYS A 32 -5.66 -9.62 -12.05
C CYS A 32 -6.90 -8.80 -12.44
N GLY A 33 -6.87 -7.47 -12.29
CA GLY A 33 -7.97 -6.56 -12.61
C GLY A 33 -9.12 -6.57 -11.59
N SER A 34 -9.05 -7.41 -10.55
CA SER A 34 -9.99 -7.39 -9.44
C SER A 34 -9.29 -7.58 -8.09
N ILE A 35 -9.90 -7.03 -7.04
CA ILE A 35 -9.46 -7.17 -5.64
C ILE A 35 -10.67 -7.40 -4.75
N SER A 36 -10.62 -8.40 -3.87
CA SER A 36 -11.67 -8.56 -2.85
C SER A 36 -11.57 -7.50 -1.76
N ARG A 37 -12.69 -7.17 -1.11
CA ARG A 37 -12.69 -6.29 0.07
C ARG A 37 -11.76 -6.76 1.18
N LYS A 38 -11.62 -8.09 1.36
CA LYS A 38 -10.70 -8.66 2.35
C LYS A 38 -9.24 -8.37 1.99
N GLN A 39 -8.86 -8.56 0.72
CA GLN A 39 -7.51 -8.22 0.25
C GLN A 39 -7.25 -6.73 0.34
N HIS A 40 -8.20 -5.88 -0.07
CA HIS A 40 -8.08 -4.43 0.07
C HIS A 40 -7.84 -4.02 1.52
N THR A 41 -8.61 -4.61 2.45
CA THR A 41 -8.45 -4.33 3.90
C THR A 41 -7.11 -4.83 4.43
N ALA A 42 -6.62 -5.99 3.98
CA ALA A 42 -5.31 -6.52 4.36
C ALA A 42 -4.16 -5.61 3.88
N ILE A 43 -4.23 -5.11 2.64
CA ILE A 43 -3.27 -4.15 2.08
C ILE A 43 -3.24 -2.87 2.92
N LEU A 44 -4.41 -2.33 3.26
CA LEU A 44 -4.49 -1.16 4.15
C LEU A 44 -3.90 -1.45 5.52
N ALA A 45 -4.25 -2.58 6.13
CA ALA A 45 -3.72 -2.97 7.42
C ALA A 45 -2.19 -3.09 7.40
N GLN A 46 -1.60 -3.57 6.30
CA GLN A 46 -0.16 -3.63 6.12
C GLN A 46 0.47 -2.24 6.02
N ILE A 47 -0.11 -1.32 5.23
CA ILE A 47 0.38 0.07 5.11
C ILE A 47 0.35 0.81 6.45
N TYR A 48 -0.65 0.54 7.29
CA TYR A 48 -0.83 1.20 8.58
C TYR A 48 -0.24 0.42 9.76
N ALA A 49 0.39 -0.74 9.53
CA ALA A 49 0.80 -1.67 10.59
C ALA A 49 1.77 -1.02 11.60
N ASP A 50 2.73 -0.25 11.09
CA ASP A 50 3.78 0.37 11.88
C ASP A 50 3.38 1.75 12.42
N GLY A 51 2.12 2.15 12.21
CA GLY A 51 1.58 3.46 12.62
C GLY A 51 2.17 4.66 11.88
N VAL A 52 3.10 4.41 10.95
CA VAL A 52 3.83 5.41 10.17
C VAL A 52 3.80 4.99 8.71
N VAL A 53 3.14 5.78 7.86
CA VAL A 53 3.07 5.50 6.41
C VAL A 53 4.22 6.19 5.72
N THR A 54 5.13 5.42 5.15
CA THR A 54 6.29 5.92 4.43
C THR A 54 5.89 6.51 3.07
N GLU A 55 6.76 7.31 2.46
CA GLU A 55 6.51 7.85 1.12
C GLU A 55 6.31 6.73 0.08
N GLN A 56 7.03 5.62 0.25
CA GLN A 56 7.03 4.50 -0.69
C GLN A 56 5.71 3.72 -0.60
N GLU A 57 5.23 3.44 0.61
CA GLU A 57 3.91 2.83 0.82
C GLU A 57 2.79 3.76 0.33
N CYS A 58 2.91 5.07 0.59
CA CYS A 58 1.94 6.04 0.11
C CYS A 58 1.86 6.05 -1.42
N LYS A 59 3.00 5.99 -2.12
CA LYS A 59 3.03 5.89 -3.60
C LYS A 59 2.35 4.62 -4.11
N LEU A 60 2.61 3.48 -3.47
CA LEU A 60 1.97 2.21 -3.84
C LEU A 60 0.45 2.26 -3.62
N PHE A 61 0.02 2.82 -2.49
CA PHE A 61 -1.39 3.00 -2.21
C PHE A 61 -2.07 3.93 -3.22
N ARG A 62 -1.41 5.04 -3.58
CA ARG A 62 -1.90 5.98 -4.60
C ARG A 62 -2.04 5.31 -5.97
N LEU A 63 -1.07 4.49 -6.38
CA LEU A 63 -1.15 3.72 -7.61
C LEU A 63 -2.38 2.80 -7.62
N MET A 64 -2.62 2.08 -6.52
CA MET A 64 -3.80 1.21 -6.41
C MET A 64 -5.10 2.02 -6.50
N GLN A 65 -5.20 3.15 -5.79
CA GLN A 65 -6.37 4.04 -5.85
C GLN A 65 -6.62 4.59 -7.25
N GLU A 66 -5.57 5.00 -7.97
CA GLU A 66 -5.65 5.47 -9.35
C GLU A 66 -6.21 4.37 -10.26
N LYS A 67 -5.73 3.13 -10.10
CA LYS A 67 -6.23 1.98 -10.87
C LYS A 67 -7.70 1.68 -10.60
N ILE A 68 -8.13 1.80 -9.35
CA ILE A 68 -9.55 1.67 -8.98
C ILE A 68 -10.37 2.80 -9.62
N TRP A 69 -9.87 4.03 -9.53
CA TRP A 69 -10.55 5.22 -10.07
C TRP A 69 -10.73 5.15 -11.59
N CYS A 70 -9.70 4.69 -12.30
CA CYS A 70 -9.74 4.51 -13.76
C CYS A 70 -10.58 3.29 -14.20
N GLY A 71 -10.99 2.43 -13.28
CA GLY A 71 -11.72 1.19 -13.59
C GLY A 71 -10.82 0.04 -14.06
N ASP A 72 -9.49 0.20 -14.00
CA ASP A 72 -8.50 -0.85 -14.28
C ASP A 72 -8.49 -1.94 -13.18
N LEU A 73 -8.93 -1.59 -11.96
CA LEU A 73 -9.01 -2.49 -10.82
C LEU A 73 -10.38 -2.41 -10.14
N TYR A 74 -11.14 -3.50 -10.18
CA TYR A 74 -12.47 -3.56 -9.57
C TYR A 74 -12.44 -4.12 -8.14
N ILE A 75 -13.19 -3.50 -7.21
CA ILE A 75 -13.35 -4.04 -5.86
C ILE A 75 -14.54 -5.00 -5.83
N GLU A 76 -14.26 -6.29 -5.64
CA GLU A 76 -15.28 -7.31 -5.49
C GLU A 76 -16.05 -7.15 -4.17
N PRO A 77 -17.37 -7.36 -4.18
CA PRO A 77 -18.26 -7.15 -3.03
C PRO A 77 -17.96 -8.05 -1.81
#